data_AF-A0A922A370-F1
#
_entry.id   AF-A0A922A370-F1
#
_cell.length_a   1.000
_cell.length_b   1.000
_cell.length_c   1.000
_cell.angle_alpha   90.00
_cell.angle_beta   90.00
_cell.angle_gamma   90.00
#
_symmetry.space_group_name_H-M   'P 1'
#
loop_
_entity.id
_entity.type
_entity.pdbx_description
1 polymer ?
#
loop_
_entity_poly.entity_id
_entity_poly.type
_entity_poly.pdbx_seq_one_letter_code
_entity_poly.pdbx_strand_id
1 'polypeptide(L)'
;MNSTEWATLTDFVKYLGRTGKCKVEETPKGWFITYIDRDSETLFKERMKNKRMKADLVEEEKQEREIQKQIEKAAEQLMPLVTDSQKPEPQPVKELKSEADAKIGFALGSSSKLKTKESGESSKSVFDEDENEKNDKGNPGAKNKSVLEELMREEEMKKERANRKDYWLTEGIVVKVMSKALAEKGYYKQKGVVRKVIDKYVGEIEMLESKHVLRVDQAELETVIPQIGGLVRIVNGAYRGAIAKLLGVDTEKFCAKVQIEKGAYVGRVLKAVEYEDICKVSQ
;
A
#
# COMPACT_ATOMS: atom_id res chain seq x y z
N MET A 1 -16.88 15.58 42.01
CA MET A 1 -16.03 14.64 41.23
C MET A 1 -16.92 13.72 40.37
N ASN A 2 -17.81 14.27 39.53
CA ASN A 2 -18.76 13.48 38.72
C ASN A 2 -18.49 13.72 37.23
N SER A 3 -17.29 13.42 36.76
CA SER A 3 -16.89 13.67 35.36
C SER A 3 -16.34 12.43 34.65
N THR A 4 -16.48 11.24 35.24
CA THR A 4 -16.08 9.96 34.65
C THR A 4 -17.28 9.03 34.55
N GLU A 5 -17.36 8.26 33.47
CA GLU A 5 -18.45 7.29 33.24
C GLU A 5 -18.52 6.17 34.29
N TRP A 6 -17.51 6.06 35.16
CA TRP A 6 -17.41 5.04 36.20
C TRP A 6 -17.51 5.66 37.60
N ALA A 7 -18.33 5.04 38.44
CA ALA A 7 -18.56 5.45 39.83
C ALA A 7 -17.47 4.95 40.80
N THR A 8 -16.71 3.92 40.44
CA THR A 8 -15.62 3.37 41.27
C THR A 8 -14.37 3.06 40.45
N LEU A 9 -13.19 3.17 41.07
CA LEU A 9 -11.90 2.79 40.45
C LEU A 9 -11.89 1.32 40.05
N THR A 10 -12.49 0.46 40.87
CA THR A 10 -12.62 -0.97 40.60
C THR A 10 -13.43 -1.24 39.33
N ASP A 11 -14.50 -0.48 39.08
CA ASP A 11 -15.30 -0.63 37.86
C ASP A 11 -14.53 -0.20 36.61
N PHE A 12 -13.74 0.88 36.72
CA PHE A 12 -12.85 1.32 35.64
C PHE A 12 -11.78 0.27 35.31
N VAL A 13 -11.16 -0.33 36.33
CA VAL A 13 -10.13 -1.37 36.14
C VAL A 13 -10.72 -2.63 35.52
N LYS A 14 -11.90 -3.07 35.97
CA LYS A 14 -12.64 -4.18 35.34
C LYS A 14 -13.03 -3.88 33.89
N TYR A 15 -13.40 -2.63 33.58
CA TYR A 15 -13.69 -2.20 32.22
C TYR A 15 -12.46 -2.28 31.30
N LEU A 16 -11.27 -1.88 31.77
CA LEU A 16 -10.02 -2.00 31.00
C LEU A 16 -9.66 -3.46 30.66
N GLY A 17 -9.92 -4.37 31.60
CA GLY A 17 -9.79 -5.81 31.37
C GLY A 17 -10.81 -6.35 30.36
N ARG A 18 -12.09 -5.99 30.50
CA ARG A 18 -13.17 -6.41 29.58
C ARG A 18 -12.99 -5.89 28.16
N THR A 19 -12.52 -4.65 28.02
CA THR A 19 -12.23 -4.05 26.71
C THR A 19 -10.92 -4.56 26.10
N GLY A 20 -10.14 -5.37 26.82
CA GLY A 20 -8.89 -5.94 26.35
C GLY A 20 -7.83 -4.87 26.05
N LYS A 21 -7.91 -3.72 26.74
CA LYS A 21 -6.92 -2.64 26.66
C LYS A 21 -5.75 -2.89 27.61
N CYS A 22 -6.02 -3.57 28.73
CA CYS A 22 -5.00 -3.96 29.70
C CYS A 22 -5.24 -5.39 30.18
N LYS A 23 -4.17 -6.09 30.54
CA LYS A 23 -4.26 -7.31 31.35
C LYS A 23 -4.43 -6.90 32.81
N VAL A 24 -5.47 -7.42 33.45
CA VAL A 24 -5.82 -7.07 34.83
C VAL A 24 -5.76 -8.33 35.67
N GLU A 25 -4.94 -8.32 36.72
CA GLU A 25 -4.77 -9.42 37.67
C GLU A 25 -5.11 -8.95 39.09
N GLU A 26 -5.97 -9.68 39.78
CA GLU A 26 -6.34 -9.40 41.16
C GLU A 26 -5.44 -10.22 42.09
N THR A 27 -4.65 -9.53 42.91
CA THR A 27 -3.76 -10.16 43.90
C THR A 27 -4.18 -9.71 45.30
N PRO A 28 -3.81 -10.43 46.37
CA PRO A 28 -4.12 -10.02 47.74
C PRO A 28 -3.51 -8.66 48.15
N LYS A 29 -2.61 -8.08 47.35
CA LYS A 29 -2.03 -6.74 47.54
C LYS A 29 -2.75 -5.64 46.74
N GLY A 30 -3.76 -5.99 45.93
CA GLY A 30 -4.52 -5.06 45.09
C GLY A 30 -4.55 -5.46 43.61
N TRP A 31 -5.07 -4.55 42.80
CA TRP A 31 -5.21 -4.72 41.34
C TRP A 31 -3.91 -4.39 40.61
N PHE A 32 -3.38 -5.36 39.87
CA PHE A 32 -2.24 -5.16 38.98
C PHE A 32 -2.75 -5.01 37.54
N ILE A 33 -2.33 -3.92 36.89
CA ILE A 33 -2.73 -3.60 35.52
C ILE A 33 -1.46 -3.56 34.68
N THR A 34 -1.40 -4.41 33.66
CA THR A 34 -0.36 -4.37 32.64
C THR A 34 -0.99 -3.82 31.36
N TYR A 35 -0.54 -2.66 30.90
CA TYR A 35 -1.00 -2.10 29.64
C TYR A 35 -0.58 -3.02 28.49
N ILE A 36 -1.55 -3.38 27.64
CA ILE A 36 -1.26 -4.12 26.41
C ILE A 36 -1.23 -3.07 25.31
N ASP A 37 -0.05 -2.82 24.77
CA ASP A 37 0.12 -1.91 23.65
C ASP A 37 -0.46 -2.55 22.37
N ARG A 38 -1.78 -2.39 22.20
CA ARG A 38 -2.48 -2.69 20.95
C ARG A 38 -2.33 -1.49 20.03
N ASP A 39 -1.09 -1.21 19.67
CA ASP A 39 -0.83 -0.26 18.61
C ASP A 39 -1.45 -0.82 17.33
N SER A 40 -2.27 -0.01 16.67
CA SER A 40 -3.07 -0.39 15.48
C SER A 40 -2.24 -1.02 14.35
N GLU A 41 -0.93 -0.84 14.39
CA GLU A 41 0.08 -1.38 13.49
C GLU A 41 0.31 -2.91 13.69
N THR A 42 0.27 -3.41 14.92
CA THR A 42 0.49 -4.85 15.22
C THR A 42 -0.72 -5.69 14.83
N LEU A 43 -1.94 -5.21 15.10
CA LEU A 43 -3.18 -5.86 14.65
C LEU A 43 -3.33 -5.86 13.13
N PHE A 44 -2.86 -4.82 12.43
CA PHE A 44 -2.83 -4.81 10.97
C PHE A 44 -1.83 -5.85 10.43
N LYS A 45 -0.61 -5.88 10.99
CA LYS A 45 0.42 -6.85 10.60
C LYS A 45 0.03 -8.29 10.92
N GLU A 46 -0.66 -8.51 12.04
CA GLU A 46 -1.16 -9.82 12.46
C GLU A 46 -2.37 -10.26 11.64
N ARG A 47 -3.32 -9.36 11.31
CA ARG A 47 -4.40 -9.66 10.35
C ARG A 47 -3.84 -9.98 8.96
N MET A 48 -2.80 -9.28 8.52
CA MET A 48 -2.14 -9.56 7.24
C MET A 48 -1.43 -10.93 7.25
N LYS A 49 -0.74 -11.29 8.34
CA LYS A 49 -0.14 -12.62 8.52
C LYS A 49 -1.19 -13.73 8.60
N ASN A 50 -2.22 -13.54 9.41
CA ASN A 50 -3.28 -14.55 9.63
C ASN A 50 -4.13 -14.73 8.37
N LYS A 51 -4.30 -13.67 7.56
CA LYS A 51 -4.95 -13.77 6.24
C LYS A 51 -4.09 -14.51 5.23
N ARG A 52 -2.76 -14.31 5.25
CA ARG A 52 -1.83 -15.08 4.42
C ARG A 52 -1.87 -16.57 4.77
N MET A 53 -1.77 -16.91 6.06
CA MET A 53 -1.85 -18.30 6.53
C MET A 53 -3.17 -18.99 6.16
N LYS A 54 -4.30 -18.28 6.24
CA LYS A 54 -5.61 -18.83 5.84
C LYS A 54 -5.72 -19.05 4.33
N ALA A 55 -5.15 -18.17 3.51
CA ALA A 55 -5.13 -18.35 2.06
C ALA A 55 -4.25 -19.54 1.66
N ASP A 56 -3.07 -19.67 2.30
CA ASP A 56 -2.15 -20.77 2.07
C ASP A 56 -2.79 -22.13 2.44
N LEU A 57 -3.51 -22.21 3.57
CA LEU A 57 -4.26 -23.42 3.99
C LEU A 57 -5.36 -23.84 3.01
N VAL A 58 -6.11 -22.87 2.46
CA VAL A 58 -7.19 -23.17 1.49
C VAL A 58 -6.61 -23.61 0.14
N GLU A 59 -5.43 -23.09 -0.24
CA GLU A 59 -4.72 -23.50 -1.45
C GLU A 59 -4.15 -24.92 -1.29
N GLU A 60 -3.57 -25.24 -0.13
CA GLU A 60 -3.05 -26.57 0.20
C GLU A 60 -4.15 -27.64 0.18
N GLU A 61 -5.31 -27.40 0.82
CA GLU A 61 -6.45 -28.33 0.80
C GLU A 61 -6.95 -28.62 -0.63
N LYS A 62 -6.90 -27.62 -1.51
CA LYS A 62 -7.29 -27.77 -2.91
C LYS A 62 -6.25 -28.57 -3.71
N GLN A 63 -4.96 -28.36 -3.44
CA GLN A 63 -3.87 -29.11 -4.07
C GLN A 63 -3.90 -30.58 -3.65
N GLU A 64 -4.13 -30.87 -2.38
CA GLU A 64 -4.26 -32.24 -1.87
C GLU A 64 -5.40 -32.99 -2.55
N ARG A 65 -6.56 -32.34 -2.74
CA ARG A 65 -7.69 -32.95 -3.47
C ARG A 65 -7.37 -33.23 -4.94
N GLU A 66 -6.58 -32.39 -5.59
CA GLU A 66 -6.19 -32.60 -6.99
C GLU A 66 -5.18 -33.74 -7.12
N ILE A 67 -4.20 -33.82 -6.20
CA ILE A 67 -3.24 -34.92 -6.13
C ILE A 67 -3.96 -36.24 -5.85
N GLN A 68 -4.90 -36.27 -4.90
CA GLN A 68 -5.69 -37.47 -4.60
C GLN A 68 -6.46 -37.98 -5.81
N LYS A 69 -7.11 -37.08 -6.57
CA LYS A 69 -7.81 -37.45 -7.80
C LYS A 69 -6.90 -38.02 -8.89
N GLN A 70 -5.66 -37.54 -8.98
CA GLN A 70 -4.68 -38.08 -9.93
C GLN A 70 -4.21 -39.47 -9.51
N ILE A 71 -3.99 -39.69 -8.21
CA ILE A 71 -3.63 -41.00 -7.66
C ILE A 71 -4.76 -42.00 -7.87
N GLU A 72 -6.01 -41.61 -7.61
CA GLU A 72 -7.19 -42.46 -7.80
C GLU A 72 -7.36 -42.86 -9.27
N LYS A 73 -7.29 -41.91 -10.20
CA LYS A 73 -7.34 -42.21 -11.64
C LYS A 73 -6.20 -43.10 -12.12
N ALA A 74 -4.99 -42.89 -11.61
CA ALA A 74 -3.85 -43.75 -11.94
C ALA A 74 -4.05 -45.16 -11.39
N ALA A 75 -4.57 -45.28 -10.16
CA ALA A 75 -4.90 -46.56 -9.54
C ALA A 75 -6.01 -47.30 -10.30
N GLU A 76 -7.06 -46.63 -10.75
CA GLU A 76 -8.13 -47.21 -11.57
C GLU A 76 -7.60 -47.67 -12.94
N GLN A 77 -6.68 -46.92 -13.56
CA GLN A 77 -6.04 -47.32 -14.82
C GLN A 77 -5.07 -48.50 -14.66
N LEU A 78 -4.55 -48.72 -13.45
CA LEU A 78 -3.72 -49.87 -13.08
C LEU A 78 -4.55 -51.08 -12.61
N MET A 79 -5.87 -50.94 -12.43
CA MET A 79 -6.75 -52.03 -11.95
C MET A 79 -7.30 -53.03 -12.99
N PRO A 80 -7.14 -52.92 -14.34
CA PRO A 80 -7.63 -53.97 -15.23
C PRO A 80 -6.60 -55.07 -15.52
N LEU A 81 -5.67 -55.38 -14.60
CA LEU A 81 -4.68 -56.46 -14.81
C LEU A 81 -4.35 -57.35 -13.60
N VAL A 82 -5.29 -57.50 -12.67
CA VAL A 82 -5.23 -58.55 -11.64
C VAL A 82 -6.55 -59.32 -11.54
N THR A 83 -6.99 -59.87 -12.67
CA THR A 83 -7.93 -61.00 -12.71
C THR A 83 -7.48 -62.00 -13.78
N ASP A 84 -6.31 -62.60 -13.62
CA ASP A 84 -6.21 -64.05 -13.81
C ASP A 84 -5.02 -64.61 -13.02
N SER A 85 -5.18 -65.85 -12.61
CA SER A 85 -4.42 -66.54 -11.58
C SER A 85 -2.99 -66.88 -12.01
N GLN A 86 -1.99 -66.56 -11.19
CA GLN A 86 -0.97 -67.50 -10.67
C GLN A 86 0.03 -66.81 -9.71
N LYS A 87 0.47 -67.56 -8.69
CA LYS A 87 1.32 -67.18 -7.55
C LYS A 87 2.80 -66.91 -7.94
N PRO A 88 3.61 -66.30 -7.04
CA PRO A 88 4.80 -65.50 -7.35
C PRO A 88 6.12 -66.28 -7.36
N GLU A 89 7.12 -65.78 -8.08
CA GLU A 89 8.53 -66.08 -7.80
C GLU A 89 9.41 -64.82 -8.04
N PRO A 90 10.32 -64.46 -7.10
CA PRO A 90 11.10 -63.23 -7.15
C PRO A 90 12.44 -63.46 -7.85
N GLN A 91 12.82 -62.60 -8.79
CA GLN A 91 14.18 -62.57 -9.34
C GLN A 91 14.71 -61.14 -9.54
N PRO A 92 16.04 -60.98 -9.45
CA PRO A 92 16.64 -59.92 -8.65
C PRO A 92 16.99 -58.66 -9.44
N VAL A 93 17.08 -57.57 -8.67
CA VAL A 93 17.66 -56.28 -9.03
C VAL A 93 19.00 -56.42 -9.77
N LYS A 94 19.07 -55.90 -10.99
CA LYS A 94 20.33 -55.65 -11.71
C LYS A 94 20.71 -54.18 -11.55
N GLU A 95 21.69 -53.95 -10.69
CA GLU A 95 22.48 -52.73 -10.63
C GLU A 95 23.18 -52.49 -11.98
N LEU A 96 22.92 -51.35 -12.60
CA LEU A 96 23.69 -50.86 -13.74
C LEU A 96 24.72 -49.86 -13.23
N LYS A 97 25.96 -50.33 -13.17
CA LYS A 97 27.15 -49.52 -12.97
C LYS A 97 27.33 -48.55 -14.13
N SER A 98 27.66 -47.33 -13.75
CA SER A 98 28.18 -46.24 -14.57
C SER A 98 29.38 -46.65 -15.42
N GLU A 99 29.41 -46.22 -16.69
CA GLU A 99 30.50 -45.40 -17.23
C GLU A 99 30.21 -44.91 -18.67
N ALA A 100 30.58 -43.64 -18.89
CA ALA A 100 30.90 -42.96 -20.15
C ALA A 100 29.80 -42.57 -21.16
N ASP A 101 29.58 -41.24 -21.16
CA ASP A 101 29.59 -40.37 -22.35
C ASP A 101 28.27 -40.08 -23.10
N ALA A 102 27.43 -39.24 -22.48
CA ALA A 102 26.58 -38.31 -23.22
C ALA A 102 26.48 -36.98 -22.43
N LYS A 103 27.31 -36.00 -22.82
CA LYS A 103 27.25 -34.61 -22.34
C LYS A 103 25.89 -34.01 -22.69
N ILE A 104 25.07 -33.75 -21.67
CA ILE A 104 23.88 -32.90 -21.78
C ILE A 104 24.37 -31.45 -21.85
N GLY A 105 24.34 -30.86 -23.04
CA GLY A 105 24.80 -29.49 -23.28
C GLY A 105 23.78 -28.45 -22.80
N PHE A 106 24.13 -27.70 -21.76
CA PHE A 106 23.47 -26.43 -21.42
C PHE A 106 24.06 -25.31 -22.27
N ALA A 107 23.30 -24.79 -23.23
CA ALA A 107 23.71 -23.64 -24.04
C ALA A 107 23.45 -22.33 -23.30
N LEU A 108 24.50 -21.78 -22.66
CA LEU A 108 24.55 -20.41 -22.14
C LEU A 108 25.63 -19.66 -22.93
N GLY A 109 25.23 -18.94 -23.98
CA GLY A 109 26.13 -18.16 -24.83
C GLY A 109 25.94 -16.66 -24.63
N SER A 110 26.89 -16.03 -23.94
CA SER A 110 27.06 -14.58 -23.87
C SER A 110 28.23 -14.13 -24.74
N SER A 111 28.09 -12.94 -25.30
CA SER A 111 29.10 -12.03 -25.86
C SER A 111 29.47 -12.11 -27.35
N SER A 112 29.02 -11.09 -28.09
CA SER A 112 29.81 -10.48 -29.17
C SER A 112 29.71 -8.95 -29.07
N LYS A 113 30.85 -8.30 -29.21
CA LYS A 113 31.14 -6.90 -28.87
C LYS A 113 31.26 -6.05 -30.15
N LEU A 114 30.57 -4.91 -30.16
CA LEU A 114 30.87 -3.58 -30.76
C LEU A 114 31.20 -3.44 -32.27
N LYS A 115 30.47 -2.53 -32.95
CA LYS A 115 31.06 -1.35 -33.58
C LYS A 115 30.07 -0.19 -33.79
N THR A 116 30.58 1.00 -33.49
CA THR A 116 30.03 2.36 -33.45
C THR A 116 29.79 2.98 -34.83
N LYS A 117 28.74 3.80 -34.99
CA LYS A 117 28.86 5.15 -35.58
C LYS A 117 27.63 6.04 -35.30
N GLU A 118 27.93 7.29 -34.99
CA GLU A 118 27.06 8.41 -34.60
C GLU A 118 26.19 8.93 -35.76
N SER A 119 25.00 9.46 -35.44
CA SER A 119 24.65 10.89 -35.58
C SER A 119 23.13 11.08 -35.55
N GLY A 120 22.65 12.15 -34.91
CA GLY A 120 21.40 12.80 -35.29
C GLY A 120 20.28 12.77 -34.27
N GLU A 121 19.99 13.97 -33.74
CA GLU A 121 18.89 14.34 -32.86
C GLU A 121 17.51 13.83 -33.30
N SER A 122 16.67 13.42 -32.34
CA SER A 122 15.28 13.90 -32.22
C SER A 122 14.64 13.41 -30.93
N SER A 123 14.19 14.37 -30.14
CA SER A 123 13.26 14.25 -29.00
C SER A 123 12.05 13.34 -29.28
N LYS A 124 11.76 12.38 -28.39
CA LYS A 124 10.44 11.74 -28.26
C LYS A 124 10.20 11.20 -26.84
N SER A 125 9.32 11.90 -26.13
CA SER A 125 8.32 11.45 -25.14
C SER A 125 8.50 10.07 -24.46
N VAL A 126 8.75 10.10 -23.14
CA VAL A 126 8.78 8.95 -22.21
C VAL A 126 7.40 8.76 -21.56
N PHE A 127 6.38 8.57 -22.39
CA PHE A 127 5.04 8.14 -21.97
C PHE A 127 4.38 7.57 -23.22
N ASP A 128 4.48 6.25 -23.43
CA ASP A 128 3.33 5.40 -23.77
C ASP A 128 3.75 3.92 -23.82
N GLU A 129 2.74 3.05 -23.84
CA GLU A 129 2.75 1.59 -23.97
C GLU A 129 2.99 0.75 -22.70
N ASP A 130 1.88 0.39 -22.06
CA ASP A 130 1.76 -0.91 -21.38
C ASP A 130 0.34 -1.47 -21.65
N GLU A 131 0.09 -1.81 -22.92
CA GLU A 131 -0.82 -2.91 -23.28
C GLU A 131 0.05 -4.13 -23.55
N ASN A 132 -0.03 -5.16 -22.70
CA ASN A 132 0.17 -6.53 -23.17
C ASN A 132 -0.58 -7.54 -22.31
N GLU A 133 -1.62 -8.14 -22.90
CA GLU A 133 -2.24 -9.35 -22.42
C GLU A 133 -1.37 -10.58 -22.74
N LYS A 134 -1.27 -11.47 -21.74
CA LYS A 134 -1.10 -12.94 -21.84
C LYS A 134 0.19 -13.51 -22.46
N ASN A 135 1.12 -13.89 -21.58
CA ASN A 135 1.38 -15.30 -21.26
C ASN A 135 2.49 -15.41 -20.20
N ASP A 136 2.15 -15.78 -18.97
CA ASP A 136 3.12 -16.44 -18.09
C ASP A 136 2.42 -17.52 -17.27
N LYS A 137 2.64 -18.77 -17.67
CA LYS A 137 2.20 -19.96 -16.95
C LYS A 137 3.24 -20.24 -15.87
N GLY A 138 2.81 -20.20 -14.60
CA GLY A 138 3.33 -21.12 -13.58
C GLY A 138 4.16 -20.53 -12.44
N ASN A 139 3.81 -19.37 -11.89
CA ASN A 139 4.31 -18.98 -10.56
C ASN A 139 3.15 -18.88 -9.53
N PRO A 140 3.02 -19.80 -8.55
CA PRO A 140 1.98 -19.72 -7.52
C PRO A 140 2.09 -18.45 -6.65
N GLY A 141 3.29 -17.86 -6.56
CA GLY A 141 3.50 -16.58 -5.87
C GLY A 141 2.89 -15.35 -6.58
N ALA A 142 2.54 -15.44 -7.87
CA ALA A 142 1.91 -14.33 -8.60
C ALA A 142 0.39 -14.22 -8.31
N LYS A 143 -0.29 -15.36 -8.09
CA LYS A 143 -1.72 -15.40 -7.77
C LYS A 143 -2.00 -14.83 -6.37
N ASN A 144 -1.16 -15.16 -5.39
CA ASN A 144 -1.30 -14.63 -4.03
C ASN A 144 -0.92 -13.13 -3.93
N LYS A 145 -0.05 -12.62 -4.81
CA LYS A 145 0.17 -11.18 -5.00
C LYS A 145 -1.07 -10.48 -5.58
N SER A 146 -1.72 -11.08 -6.58
CA SER A 146 -2.95 -10.54 -7.17
C SER A 146 -4.09 -10.43 -6.16
N VAL A 147 -4.32 -11.45 -5.33
CA VAL A 147 -5.38 -11.42 -4.31
C VAL A 147 -5.08 -10.39 -3.22
N LEU A 148 -3.82 -10.28 -2.79
CA LEU A 148 -3.41 -9.27 -1.81
C LEU A 148 -3.52 -7.85 -2.38
N GLU A 149 -3.12 -7.66 -3.63
CA GLU A 149 -3.19 -6.37 -4.33
C GLU A 149 -4.63 -5.94 -4.59
N GLU A 150 -5.50 -6.88 -4.98
CA GLU A 150 -6.94 -6.64 -5.13
C GLU A 150 -7.58 -6.23 -3.81
N LEU A 151 -7.21 -6.89 -2.72
CA LEU A 151 -7.70 -6.54 -1.39
C LEU A 151 -7.19 -5.18 -0.89
N MET A 152 -5.93 -4.85 -1.17
CA MET A 152 -5.37 -3.53 -0.88
C MET A 152 -6.07 -2.44 -1.68
N ARG A 153 -6.33 -2.70 -2.98
CA ARG A 153 -7.06 -1.79 -3.86
C ARG A 153 -8.50 -1.56 -3.37
N GLU A 154 -9.16 -2.60 -2.86
CA GLU A 154 -10.50 -2.48 -2.26
C GLU A 154 -10.46 -1.64 -0.97
N GLU A 155 -9.48 -1.88 -0.10
CA GLU A 155 -9.29 -1.06 1.11
C GLU A 155 -9.01 0.40 0.76
N GLU A 156 -8.19 0.65 -0.26
CA GLU A 156 -7.90 1.98 -0.78
C GLU A 156 -9.14 2.65 -1.36
N MET A 157 -9.95 1.97 -2.18
CA MET A 157 -11.21 2.54 -2.66
C MET A 157 -12.17 2.86 -1.53
N LYS A 158 -12.23 2.01 -0.50
CA LYS A 158 -13.06 2.28 0.68
C LYS A 158 -12.55 3.49 1.45
N LYS A 159 -11.23 3.63 1.61
CA LYS A 159 -10.60 4.81 2.23
C LYS A 159 -10.77 6.05 1.38
N GLU A 160 -10.63 5.95 0.06
CA GLU A 160 -10.88 7.02 -0.91
C GLU A 160 -12.29 7.55 -0.72
N ARG A 161 -13.31 6.68 -0.79
CA ARG A 161 -14.71 7.10 -0.63
C ARG A 161 -15.00 7.69 0.75
N ALA A 162 -14.38 7.19 1.81
CA ALA A 162 -14.59 7.69 3.16
C ALA A 162 -13.86 9.03 3.43
N ASN A 163 -12.67 9.20 2.86
CA ASN A 163 -11.76 10.32 3.11
C ASN A 163 -11.86 11.43 2.06
N ARG A 164 -12.45 11.16 0.89
CA ARG A 164 -12.83 12.18 -0.08
C ARG A 164 -13.87 13.08 0.56
N LYS A 165 -13.44 14.32 0.84
CA LYS A 165 -14.32 15.38 1.34
C LYS A 165 -14.31 16.52 0.34
N ASP A 166 -15.30 17.39 0.48
CA ASP A 166 -15.41 18.67 -0.19
C ASP A 166 -14.41 19.71 0.33
N TYR A 167 -13.97 19.59 1.60
CA TYR A 167 -12.90 20.40 2.15
C TYR A 167 -11.53 19.73 2.02
N TRP A 168 -10.53 20.52 1.61
CA TRP A 168 -9.14 20.08 1.46
C TRP A 168 -8.17 20.88 2.34
N LEU A 169 -8.59 22.04 2.86
CA LEU A 169 -7.70 22.90 3.62
C LEU A 169 -7.21 22.23 4.91
N THR A 170 -5.91 22.35 5.19
CA THR A 170 -5.29 21.80 6.38
C THR A 170 -4.12 22.67 6.82
N GLU A 171 -3.75 22.59 8.10
CA GLU A 171 -2.70 23.43 8.68
C GLU A 171 -1.31 23.01 8.21
N GLY A 172 -0.41 23.99 8.11
CA GLY A 172 1.01 23.77 7.76
C GLY A 172 1.25 23.51 6.28
N ILE A 173 0.32 23.87 5.40
CA ILE A 173 0.51 23.85 3.93
C ILE A 173 0.68 25.27 3.39
N VAL A 174 1.32 25.37 2.22
CA VAL A 174 1.49 26.63 1.48
C VAL A 174 0.42 26.71 0.41
N VAL A 175 -0.42 27.74 0.47
CA VAL A 175 -1.48 27.99 -0.51
C VAL A 175 -1.20 29.29 -1.27
N LYS A 176 -1.85 29.43 -2.42
CA LYS A 176 -1.82 30.64 -3.24
C LYS A 176 -3.19 31.28 -3.24
N VAL A 177 -3.24 32.57 -2.92
CA VAL A 177 -4.50 33.32 -2.85
C VAL A 177 -4.95 33.72 -4.25
N MET A 178 -6.16 33.33 -4.63
CA MET A 178 -6.76 33.58 -5.95
C MET A 178 -7.99 34.48 -5.89
N SER A 179 -8.31 35.07 -4.74
CA SER A 179 -9.39 36.06 -4.62
C SER A 179 -9.09 37.33 -5.43
N LYS A 180 -9.96 37.66 -6.39
CA LYS A 180 -9.90 38.91 -7.15
C LYS A 180 -10.23 40.13 -6.28
N ALA A 181 -11.05 39.97 -5.25
CA ALA A 181 -11.40 41.07 -4.33
C ALA A 181 -10.17 41.53 -3.52
N LEU A 182 -9.25 40.61 -3.23
CA LEU A 182 -7.98 40.91 -2.56
C LEU A 182 -6.88 41.40 -3.52
N ALA A 183 -7.18 41.52 -4.82
CA ALA A 183 -6.23 42.05 -5.81
C ALA A 183 -5.95 43.54 -5.60
N GLU A 184 -6.97 44.33 -5.22
CA GLU A 184 -6.81 45.76 -4.91
C GLU A 184 -5.84 45.99 -3.75
N LYS A 185 -5.75 45.02 -2.83
CA LYS A 185 -4.85 45.03 -1.68
C LYS A 185 -3.49 44.38 -1.96
N GLY A 186 -3.26 43.89 -3.18
CA GLY A 186 -1.99 43.30 -3.61
C GLY A 186 -1.75 41.84 -3.18
N TYR A 187 -2.76 41.12 -2.69
CA TYR A 187 -2.61 39.71 -2.27
C TYR A 187 -2.94 38.69 -3.36
N TYR A 188 -3.42 39.12 -4.52
CA TYR A 188 -3.76 38.21 -5.61
C TYR A 188 -2.51 37.51 -6.15
N LYS A 189 -2.61 36.18 -6.33
CA LYS A 189 -1.52 35.26 -6.72
C LYS A 189 -0.35 35.19 -5.74
N GLN A 190 -0.48 35.78 -4.56
CA GLN A 190 0.54 35.71 -3.53
C GLN A 190 0.43 34.42 -2.73
N LYS A 191 1.59 33.95 -2.23
CA LYS A 191 1.69 32.70 -1.47
C LYS A 191 1.67 32.98 0.03
N GLY A 192 1.00 32.11 0.77
CA GLY A 192 0.91 32.17 2.22
C GLY A 192 0.86 30.79 2.84
N VAL A 193 1.12 30.73 4.14
CA VAL A 193 1.08 29.51 4.95
C VAL A 193 -0.22 29.46 5.71
N VAL A 194 -0.93 28.33 5.65
CA VAL A 194 -2.12 28.08 6.46
C VAL A 194 -1.69 27.84 7.90
N ARG A 195 -1.94 28.82 8.78
CA ARG A 195 -1.65 28.72 10.22
C ARG A 195 -2.73 27.94 10.95
N LYS A 196 -3.99 28.20 10.62
CA LYS A 196 -5.15 27.59 11.26
C LYS A 196 -6.28 27.40 10.26
N VAL A 197 -7.08 26.36 10.43
CA VAL A 197 -8.32 26.16 9.67
C VAL A 197 -9.52 26.34 10.60
N ILE A 198 -10.47 27.18 10.19
CA ILE A 198 -11.72 27.51 10.88
C ILE A 198 -12.86 26.90 10.08
N ASP A 199 -13.77 26.20 10.77
CA ASP A 199 -14.96 25.58 10.18
C ASP A 199 -14.69 24.66 8.97
N LYS A 200 -13.46 24.15 8.84
CA LYS A 200 -12.96 23.27 7.76
C LYS A 200 -12.73 23.93 6.40
N TYR A 201 -13.39 25.05 6.10
CA TYR A 201 -13.30 25.72 4.79
C TYR A 201 -12.47 27.00 4.82
N VAL A 202 -12.40 27.70 5.96
CA VAL A 202 -11.74 29.01 6.04
C VAL A 202 -10.34 28.86 6.62
N GLY A 203 -9.34 29.36 5.89
CA GLY A 203 -7.95 29.38 6.34
C GLY A 203 -7.54 30.72 6.91
N GLU A 204 -6.85 30.70 8.04
CA GLU A 204 -6.04 31.82 8.50
C GLU A 204 -4.65 31.71 7.85
N ILE A 205 -4.43 32.53 6.83
CA ILE A 205 -3.26 32.51 5.95
C ILE A 205 -2.28 33.61 6.35
N GLU A 206 -1.08 33.23 6.76
CA GLU A 206 0.04 34.18 6.92
C GLU A 206 0.77 34.31 5.58
N MET A 207 0.73 35.51 5.00
CA MET A 207 1.41 35.80 3.74
C MET A 207 2.93 35.70 3.90
N LEU A 208 3.62 35.08 2.94
CA LEU A 208 5.07 34.87 3.03
C LEU A 208 5.87 36.18 2.93
N GLU A 209 5.47 37.08 2.05
CA GLU A 209 6.18 38.35 1.79
C GLU A 209 5.82 39.43 2.81
N SER A 210 4.52 39.70 2.98
CA SER A 210 4.03 40.81 3.80
C SER A 210 3.82 40.47 5.28
N LYS A 211 3.86 39.18 5.66
CA LYS A 211 3.55 38.69 7.01
C LYS A 211 2.15 39.02 7.53
N HIS A 212 1.29 39.56 6.67
CA HIS A 212 -0.09 39.83 7.01
C HIS A 212 -0.87 38.53 7.15
N VAL A 213 -1.81 38.52 8.08
CA VAL A 213 -2.70 37.38 8.33
C VAL A 213 -4.07 37.68 7.75
N LEU A 214 -4.54 36.81 6.86
CA LEU A 214 -5.80 36.95 6.15
C LEU A 214 -6.69 35.75 6.44
N ARG A 215 -8.00 35.97 6.50
CA ARG A 215 -8.99 34.88 6.53
C ARG A 215 -9.60 34.74 5.15
N VAL A 216 -9.39 33.58 4.52
CA VAL A 216 -9.78 33.32 3.14
C VAL A 216 -10.44 31.95 3.06
N ASP A 217 -11.54 31.85 2.33
CA ASP A 217 -12.21 30.57 2.08
C ASP A 217 -11.41 29.72 1.09
N GLN A 218 -11.45 28.40 1.23
CA GLN A 218 -10.76 27.47 0.33
C GLN A 218 -11.14 27.64 -1.14
N ALA A 219 -12.33 28.14 -1.47
CA ALA A 219 -12.75 28.40 -2.85
C ALA A 219 -11.92 29.51 -3.53
N GLU A 220 -11.31 30.38 -2.73
CA GLU A 220 -10.43 31.45 -3.20
C GLU A 220 -8.95 31.10 -3.02
N LEU A 221 -8.63 29.85 -2.71
CA LEU A 221 -7.27 29.34 -2.52
C LEU A 221 -6.96 28.27 -3.57
N GLU A 222 -5.69 28.20 -3.96
CA GLU A 222 -5.15 27.19 -4.88
C GLU A 222 -4.03 26.42 -4.16
N THR A 223 -3.97 25.10 -4.36
CA THR A 223 -2.87 24.28 -3.85
C THR A 223 -1.56 24.66 -4.55
N VAL A 224 -0.45 24.63 -3.82
CA VAL A 224 0.87 24.91 -4.40
C VAL A 224 1.65 23.63 -4.54
N ILE A 225 2.08 23.30 -5.76
CA ILE A 225 2.98 22.19 -6.02
C ILE A 225 4.43 22.67 -5.86
N PRO A 226 5.26 22.05 -4.99
CA PRO A 226 6.67 22.39 -4.86
C PRO A 226 7.48 21.89 -6.06
N GLN A 227 8.78 22.21 -6.08
CA GLN A 227 9.70 21.58 -7.01
C GLN A 227 9.83 20.07 -6.72
N ILE A 228 10.21 19.31 -7.75
CA ILE A 228 10.50 17.88 -7.64
C ILE A 228 11.53 17.65 -6.53
N GLY A 229 11.28 16.65 -5.69
CA GLY A 229 12.03 16.37 -4.47
C GLY A 229 11.50 17.10 -3.23
N GLY A 230 10.60 18.07 -3.39
CA GLY A 230 9.95 18.78 -2.30
C GLY A 230 8.92 17.93 -1.56
N LEU A 231 8.65 18.31 -0.31
CA LEU A 231 7.63 17.67 0.53
C LEU A 231 6.24 18.25 0.24
N VAL A 232 5.28 17.35 0.07
CA VAL A 232 3.86 17.64 -0.10
C VAL A 232 3.06 16.90 0.97
N ARG A 233 1.92 17.47 1.31
CA ARG A 233 0.89 16.82 2.11
C ARG A 233 -0.24 16.42 1.19
N ILE A 234 -0.69 15.18 1.34
CA ILE A 234 -1.89 14.70 0.67
C ILE A 234 -3.07 15.27 1.44
N VAL A 235 -3.86 16.13 0.80
CA VAL A 235 -4.95 16.87 1.43
C VAL A 235 -6.31 16.20 1.24
N ASN A 236 -6.42 15.28 0.29
CA ASN A 236 -7.65 14.54 0.02
C ASN A 236 -7.39 13.09 -0.44
N GLY A 237 -8.46 12.30 -0.54
CA GLY A 237 -8.41 10.91 -0.99
C GLY A 237 -7.91 9.90 0.05
N ALA A 238 -7.56 8.69 -0.39
CA ALA A 238 -7.31 7.53 0.46
C ALA A 238 -6.17 7.74 1.46
N TYR A 239 -5.18 8.56 1.06
CA TYR A 239 -3.97 8.85 1.81
C TYR A 239 -3.98 10.24 2.48
N ARG A 240 -5.17 10.85 2.62
CA ARG A 240 -5.35 12.15 3.26
C ARG A 240 -4.61 12.25 4.60
N GLY A 241 -3.85 13.34 4.76
CA GLY A 241 -3.05 13.65 5.94
C GLY A 241 -1.60 13.15 5.86
N ALA A 242 -1.29 12.21 4.96
CA ALA A 242 0.07 11.69 4.80
C ALA A 242 1.01 12.75 4.19
N ILE A 243 2.29 12.67 4.58
CA ILE A 243 3.36 13.48 4.01
C ILE A 243 4.10 12.61 3.00
N ALA A 244 4.30 13.17 1.81
CA ALA A 244 4.94 12.51 0.68
C ALA A 244 5.98 13.41 0.03
N LYS A 245 6.92 12.80 -0.68
CA LYS A 245 7.91 13.48 -1.51
C LYS A 245 7.46 13.47 -2.95
N LEU A 246 7.51 14.63 -3.60
CA LEU A 246 7.20 14.77 -5.01
C LEU A 246 8.32 14.17 -5.87
N LEU A 247 7.99 13.20 -6.73
CA LEU A 247 8.95 12.55 -7.62
C LEU A 247 8.85 13.04 -9.07
N GLY A 248 7.65 13.38 -9.51
CA GLY A 248 7.39 13.81 -10.88
C GLY A 248 6.04 14.50 -11.00
N VAL A 249 5.88 15.27 -12.05
CA VAL A 249 4.72 16.12 -12.32
C VAL A 249 4.37 15.93 -13.79
N ASP A 250 3.12 15.56 -14.07
CA ASP A 250 2.55 15.45 -15.40
C ASP A 250 1.54 16.60 -15.59
N THR A 251 1.93 17.58 -16.40
CA THR A 251 1.14 18.80 -16.64
C THR A 251 -0.03 18.57 -17.59
N GLU A 252 -0.01 17.51 -18.40
CA GLU A 252 -1.10 17.22 -19.34
C GLU A 252 -2.29 16.60 -18.61
N LYS A 253 -2.00 15.71 -17.65
CA LYS A 253 -3.02 15.02 -16.85
C LYS A 253 -3.29 15.68 -15.50
N PHE A 254 -2.67 16.83 -15.22
CA PHE A 254 -2.76 17.54 -13.94
C PHE A 254 -2.53 16.64 -12.72
N CYS A 255 -1.60 15.68 -12.86
CA CYS A 255 -1.32 14.69 -11.84
C CYS A 255 0.18 14.65 -11.50
N ALA A 256 0.48 14.16 -10.32
CA ALA A 256 1.82 14.09 -9.79
C ALA A 256 2.13 12.69 -9.25
N LYS A 257 3.38 12.29 -9.43
CA LYS A 257 3.93 11.07 -8.85
C LYS A 257 4.55 11.42 -7.51
N VAL A 258 4.03 10.83 -6.44
CA VAL A 258 4.49 11.10 -5.07
C VAL A 258 4.85 9.80 -4.34
N GLN A 259 5.81 9.86 -3.44
CA GLN A 259 6.18 8.73 -2.57
C GLN A 259 5.91 9.08 -1.11
N ILE A 260 5.13 8.26 -0.42
CA ILE A 260 4.78 8.50 0.98
C ILE A 260 6.04 8.33 1.85
N GLU A 261 6.40 9.38 2.60
CA GLU A 261 7.54 9.36 3.52
C GLU A 261 7.16 9.09 4.96
N LYS A 262 5.91 9.40 5.36
CA LYS A 262 5.42 9.23 6.74
C LYS A 262 4.03 8.58 6.78
N GLY A 263 3.83 7.63 7.69
CA GLY A 263 2.54 6.97 7.96
C GLY A 263 2.57 5.44 7.78
N ALA A 264 1.39 4.82 7.69
CA ALA A 264 1.26 3.35 7.55
C ALA A 264 1.71 2.80 6.17
N TYR A 265 1.86 3.68 5.18
CA TYR A 265 2.16 3.33 3.78
C TYR A 265 3.51 3.88 3.32
N VAL A 266 4.47 4.06 4.25
CA VAL A 266 5.80 4.58 3.94
C VAL A 266 6.47 3.78 2.83
N GLY A 267 7.10 4.48 1.90
CA GLY A 267 7.79 3.91 0.74
C GLY A 267 6.87 3.65 -0.45
N ARG A 268 5.54 3.67 -0.27
CA ARG A 268 4.58 3.48 -1.37
C ARG A 268 4.63 4.65 -2.35
N VAL A 269 4.68 4.32 -3.64
CA VAL A 269 4.66 5.29 -4.73
C VAL A 269 3.26 5.37 -5.33
N LEU A 270 2.66 6.54 -5.28
CA LEU A 270 1.41 6.87 -5.96
C LEU A 270 1.76 7.49 -7.31
N LYS A 271 1.33 6.84 -8.39
CA LYS A 271 1.74 7.22 -9.76
C LYS A 271 1.00 8.44 -10.31
N ALA A 272 -0.26 8.60 -9.95
CA ALA A 272 -1.14 9.65 -10.46
C ALA A 272 -2.02 10.18 -9.32
N VAL A 273 -1.53 11.21 -8.63
CA VAL A 273 -2.31 11.96 -7.63
C VAL A 273 -2.63 13.34 -8.20
N GLU A 274 -3.90 13.74 -8.17
CA GLU A 274 -4.35 15.03 -8.70
C GLU A 274 -3.70 16.20 -7.95
N TYR A 275 -3.45 17.33 -8.63
CA TYR A 275 -2.87 18.52 -7.98
C TYR A 275 -3.76 19.12 -6.90
N GLU A 276 -5.08 18.94 -6.98
CA GLU A 276 -6.01 19.38 -5.94
C GLU A 276 -5.86 18.58 -4.64
N ASP A 277 -5.28 17.37 -4.75
CA ASP A 277 -5.16 16.43 -3.65
C ASP A 277 -3.81 16.48 -2.95
N ILE A 278 -2.88 17.30 -3.45
CA ILE A 278 -1.56 17.50 -2.85
C ILE A 278 -1.21 18.97 -2.74
N CYS A 279 -0.55 19.34 -1.64
CA CYS A 279 -0.14 20.71 -1.42
C CYS A 279 1.24 20.75 -0.74
N LYS A 280 2.06 21.74 -1.09
CA LYS A 280 3.39 21.96 -0.52
C LYS A 280 3.29 22.11 1.01
N VAL A 281 4.15 21.41 1.73
CA VAL A 281 4.28 21.58 3.19
C VAL A 281 5.13 22.82 3.49
N SER A 282 4.70 23.62 4.46
CA SER A 282 5.54 24.67 5.05
C SER A 282 6.58 24.01 5.94
N GLN A 283 7.85 24.16 5.58
CA GLN A 283 9.00 23.78 6.41
C GLN A 283 9.25 24.81 7.52
#